data_AF-U6K9I3-F1
#
_entry.id   AF-U6K9I3-F1
#
_cell.length_a   1.000
_cell.length_b   1.000
_cell.length_c   1.000
_cell.angle_alpha   90.00
_cell.angle_beta   90.00
_cell.angle_gamma   90.00
#
_symmetry.space_group_name_H-M   'P 1'
#
loop_
_entity.id
_entity.type
_entity.pdbx_description
1 polymer ?
#
loop_
_entity_poly.entity_id
_entity_poly.type
_entity_poly.pdbx_seq_one_letter_code
_entity_poly.pdbx_strand_id
1 'polypeptide(L)'
;MPGAATAASTGAGAAGTAAATRRTSPVERQQKILNLTLEEKVGLYGDELKLIEDANERLGKCMKDIEEHKRSQEEKRRGVKEAEFALKNIREAMERVTLDEGPLNNAQTRLHHWQREFVQVSQRLSRLESDLGLMAWDPAQDTAALILYADTFRRRYMAPSAARALAAAQRVLQQRRHTQTSMSPVDTGRVMQMASWSMDQLRIANDWLKGQAGPVRPDARTKDLLRDAAVFMDMLKNTNMLGEAELLQQAVDELQATLWRSGGPEAASVATAAEQDSRKLERQSPSQ
;
A
#
# COMPACT_ATOMS: atom_id res chain seq x y z
N MET A 1 -26.06 11.95 -37.80
CA MET A 1 -26.60 10.84 -36.97
C MET A 1 -26.30 9.57 -37.73
N PRO A 2 -25.59 8.55 -37.22
CA PRO A 2 -25.25 8.18 -35.83
C PRO A 2 -23.73 8.35 -35.55
N GLY A 3 -23.14 8.10 -34.38
CA GLY A 3 -23.62 7.59 -33.11
C GLY A 3 -22.53 7.82 -32.06
N ALA A 4 -22.95 8.29 -30.89
CA ALA A 4 -22.11 8.48 -29.72
C ALA A 4 -21.86 7.13 -29.05
N ALA A 5 -20.64 6.61 -29.12
CA ALA A 5 -20.17 5.52 -28.27
C ALA A 5 -18.64 5.48 -28.31
N THR A 6 -17.98 6.15 -27.35
CA THR A 6 -16.68 5.80 -26.75
C THR A 6 -16.16 6.97 -25.92
N ALA A 7 -16.84 7.28 -24.83
CA ALA A 7 -16.32 8.16 -23.78
C ALA A 7 -16.68 7.58 -22.41
N ALA A 8 -16.24 6.35 -22.14
CA ALA A 8 -16.42 5.71 -20.85
C ALA A 8 -15.41 4.55 -20.68
N SER A 9 -14.15 4.87 -20.39
CA SER A 9 -13.26 3.85 -19.78
C SER A 9 -12.06 4.42 -19.00
N THR A 10 -11.71 5.70 -19.17
CA THR A 10 -10.57 6.30 -18.45
C THR A 10 -10.85 6.62 -16.98
N GLY A 11 -12.12 6.64 -16.54
CA GLY A 11 -12.47 6.84 -15.12
C GLY A 11 -12.42 5.58 -14.24
N ALA A 12 -12.41 4.38 -14.83
CA ALA A 12 -12.53 3.14 -14.06
C ALA A 12 -11.22 2.72 -13.36
N GLY A 13 -10.06 3.09 -13.91
CA GLY A 13 -8.75 2.78 -13.32
C GLY A 13 -8.46 3.62 -12.07
N ALA A 14 -8.70 4.94 -12.14
CA ALA A 14 -8.47 5.87 -11.03
C ALA A 14 -9.55 5.79 -9.93
N ALA A 15 -10.81 5.52 -10.31
CA ALA A 15 -11.86 5.22 -9.33
C ALA A 15 -11.67 3.84 -8.68
N GLY A 16 -11.12 2.86 -9.42
CA GLY A 16 -10.79 1.54 -8.91
C GLY A 16 -9.67 1.56 -7.86
N THR A 17 -8.62 2.37 -8.07
CA THR A 17 -7.53 2.53 -7.09
C THR A 17 -7.97 3.35 -5.87
N ALA A 18 -8.80 4.39 -6.03
CA ALA A 18 -9.38 5.14 -4.92
C ALA A 18 -10.45 4.35 -4.11
N ALA A 19 -11.17 3.43 -4.75
CA ALA A 19 -12.10 2.51 -4.08
C ALA A 19 -11.38 1.31 -3.43
N ALA A 20 -10.28 0.83 -4.00
CA ALA A 20 -9.47 -0.25 -3.43
C ALA A 20 -8.69 0.20 -2.18
N THR A 21 -8.23 1.45 -2.12
CA THR A 21 -7.60 2.04 -0.92
C THR A 21 -8.56 2.16 0.26
N ARG A 22 -9.87 2.20 0.04
CA ARG A 22 -10.89 2.19 1.11
C ARG A 22 -11.16 0.79 1.69
N ARG A 23 -10.58 -0.28 1.13
CA ARG A 23 -10.77 -1.67 1.59
C ARG A 23 -9.58 -2.27 2.32
N THR A 24 -8.40 -1.65 2.26
CA THR A 24 -7.21 -2.13 2.97
C THR A 24 -7.19 -1.62 4.40
N SER A 25 -6.97 -2.52 5.36
CA SER A 25 -6.79 -2.10 6.75
C SER A 25 -5.56 -1.18 6.89
N PRO A 26 -5.55 -0.24 7.85
CA PRO A 26 -4.38 0.61 8.10
C PRO A 26 -3.07 -0.16 8.33
N VAL A 27 -3.16 -1.36 8.91
CA VAL A 27 -2.02 -2.26 9.12
C VAL A 27 -1.54 -2.90 7.82
N GLU A 28 -2.45 -3.39 6.98
CA GLU A 28 -2.09 -3.89 5.65
C GLU A 28 -1.45 -2.80 4.78
N ARG A 29 -1.95 -1.56 4.88
CA ARG A 29 -1.34 -0.41 4.21
C ARG A 29 0.08 -0.17 4.72
N GLN A 30 0.29 -0.18 6.04
CA GLN A 30 1.62 -0.09 6.65
C GLN A 30 2.57 -1.17 6.08
N GLN A 31 2.10 -2.41 6.05
CA GLN A 31 2.88 -3.55 5.55
C GLN A 31 3.21 -3.42 4.07
N LYS A 32 2.26 -2.98 3.24
CA LYS A 32 2.50 -2.74 1.81
C LYS A 32 3.55 -1.66 1.58
N ILE A 33 3.49 -0.57 2.34
CA ILE A 33 4.44 0.55 2.22
C ILE A 33 5.86 0.11 2.62
N LEU A 34 6.00 -0.76 3.63
CA LEU A 34 7.30 -1.28 4.04
C LEU A 34 7.90 -2.31 3.06
N ASN A 35 7.06 -2.98 2.26
CA ASN A 35 7.51 -3.96 1.26
C ASN A 35 7.83 -3.30 -0.08
N LEU A 36 8.91 -2.52 -0.11
CA LEU A 36 9.40 -1.86 -1.32
C LEU A 36 9.92 -2.86 -2.36
N THR A 37 9.62 -2.60 -3.63
CA THR A 37 10.31 -3.26 -4.76
C THR A 37 11.72 -2.70 -4.92
N LEU A 38 12.55 -3.37 -5.74
CA LEU A 38 13.92 -2.90 -6.02
C LEU A 38 13.95 -1.49 -6.61
N GLU A 39 12.98 -1.18 -7.46
CA GLU A 39 12.85 0.12 -8.14
C GLU A 39 12.41 1.23 -7.16
N GLU A 40 11.66 0.87 -6.12
CA GLU A 40 11.19 1.81 -5.10
C GLU A 40 12.24 2.10 -4.02
N LYS A 41 13.31 1.29 -3.94
CA LYS A 41 14.45 1.49 -3.02
C LYS A 41 15.40 2.61 -3.47
N VAL A 42 15.16 3.22 -4.63
CA VAL A 42 16.04 4.24 -5.21
C VAL A 42 16.21 5.44 -4.28
N GLY A 43 17.48 5.79 -4.03
CA GLY A 43 17.86 6.94 -3.23
C GLY A 43 17.97 6.69 -1.72
N LEU A 44 17.66 5.47 -1.25
CA LEU A 44 17.88 5.08 0.15
C LEU A 44 19.35 4.77 0.42
N TYR A 45 19.84 5.19 1.58
CA TYR A 45 21.13 4.76 2.12
C TYR A 45 21.03 3.40 2.82
N GLY A 46 22.18 2.76 3.06
CA GLY A 46 22.22 1.44 3.72
C GLY A 46 21.52 1.40 5.08
N ASP A 47 21.72 2.42 5.91
CA ASP A 47 21.09 2.52 7.24
C ASP A 47 19.56 2.72 7.13
N GLU A 48 19.11 3.44 6.10
CA GLU A 48 17.70 3.68 5.82
C GLU A 48 16.99 2.42 5.33
N LEU A 49 17.65 1.64 4.48
CA LEU A 49 17.18 0.32 4.05
C LEU A 49 17.05 -0.63 5.24
N LYS A 50 18.08 -0.68 6.09
CA LYS A 50 18.06 -1.52 7.29
C LYS A 50 16.93 -1.13 8.24
N LEU A 51 16.68 0.17 8.42
CA LEU A 51 15.56 0.66 9.22
C LEU A 51 14.21 0.15 8.69
N ILE A 52 14.01 0.15 7.37
CA ILE A 52 12.78 -0.35 6.73
C ILE A 52 12.66 -1.86 6.89
N GLU A 53 13.75 -2.60 6.72
CA GLU A 53 13.79 -4.06 6.87
C GLU A 53 13.47 -4.48 8.31
N ASP A 54 14.12 -3.86 9.31
CA ASP A 54 13.87 -4.08 10.73
C ASP A 54 12.41 -3.77 11.10
N ALA A 55 11.84 -2.70 10.53
CA ALA A 55 10.44 -2.33 10.73
C ALA A 55 9.48 -3.37 10.12
N ASN A 56 9.77 -3.86 8.92
CA ASN A 56 8.96 -4.87 8.25
C ASN A 56 8.99 -6.19 9.01
N GLU A 57 10.15 -6.60 9.50
CA GLU A 57 10.30 -7.80 10.34
C GLU A 57 9.49 -7.65 11.64
N ARG A 58 9.62 -6.51 12.32
CA ARG A 58 8.88 -6.25 13.57
C ARG A 58 7.37 -6.27 13.37
N LEU A 59 6.87 -5.59 12.32
CA LEU A 59 5.44 -5.57 12.00
C LEU A 59 4.95 -6.98 11.66
N GLY A 60 5.70 -7.70 10.81
CA GLY A 60 5.39 -9.07 10.43
C GLY A 60 5.37 -10.03 11.61
N LYS A 61 6.30 -9.89 12.57
CA LYS A 61 6.30 -10.67 13.81
C LYS A 61 5.07 -10.38 14.66
N CYS A 62 4.74 -9.10 14.88
CA CYS A 62 3.57 -8.71 15.66
C CYS A 62 2.26 -9.27 15.06
N MET A 63 2.12 -9.24 13.73
CA MET A 63 0.98 -9.83 13.05
C MET A 63 0.89 -11.35 13.23
N LYS A 64 2.04 -12.06 13.15
CA LYS A 64 2.09 -13.51 13.38
C LYS A 64 1.73 -13.87 14.82
N ASP A 65 2.25 -13.13 15.79
CA ASP A 65 1.98 -13.35 17.22
C ASP A 65 0.48 -13.18 17.52
N ILE A 66 -0.17 -12.18 16.92
CA ILE A 66 -1.62 -11.98 17.03
C ILE A 66 -2.39 -13.16 16.47
N GLU A 67 -2.01 -13.67 15.30
CA GLU A 67 -2.70 -14.80 14.66
C GLU A 67 -2.52 -16.11 15.46
N GLU A 68 -1.35 -16.32 16.07
CA GLU A 68 -1.13 -17.42 17.01
C GLU A 68 -2.00 -17.27 18.27
N HIS A 69 -2.05 -16.08 18.86
CA HIS A 69 -2.88 -15.83 20.04
C HIS A 69 -4.38 -15.92 19.75
N LYS A 70 -4.85 -15.55 18.55
CA LYS A 70 -6.23 -15.76 18.12
C LYS A 70 -6.59 -17.25 18.06
N ARG A 71 -5.70 -18.06 17.49
CA ARG A 71 -5.87 -19.53 17.47
C ARG A 71 -5.90 -20.10 18.88
N SER A 72 -4.98 -19.67 19.74
CA SER A 72 -4.97 -20.06 21.16
C SER A 72 -6.25 -19.63 21.89
N GLN A 73 -6.74 -18.42 21.65
CA GLN A 73 -7.99 -17.92 22.26
C GLN A 73 -9.18 -18.80 21.88
N GLU A 74 -9.29 -19.17 20.60
CA GLU A 74 -10.38 -20.04 20.13
C GLU A 74 -10.27 -21.47 20.70
N GLU A 75 -9.06 -22.00 20.85
CA GLU A 75 -8.82 -23.27 21.54
C GLU A 75 -9.26 -23.21 23.01
N LYS A 76 -8.84 -22.19 23.76
CA LYS A 76 -9.27 -22.00 25.16
C LYS A 76 -10.78 -21.81 25.27
N ARG A 77 -11.40 -21.09 24.33
CA ARG A 77 -12.86 -20.91 24.25
C ARG A 77 -13.58 -22.24 24.07
N ARG A 78 -13.05 -23.13 23.23
CA ARG A 78 -13.59 -24.48 23.06
C ARG A 78 -13.47 -25.30 24.35
N GLY A 79 -12.31 -25.25 25.01
CA GLY A 79 -12.09 -25.91 26.30
C GLY A 79 -13.06 -25.43 27.40
N VAL A 80 -13.40 -24.14 27.44
CA VAL A 80 -14.44 -23.60 28.34
C VAL A 80 -15.80 -24.22 28.02
N LYS A 81 -16.24 -24.21 26.76
CA LYS A 81 -17.53 -24.77 26.35
C LYS A 81 -17.64 -26.26 26.68
N GLU A 82 -16.58 -27.03 26.46
CA GLU A 82 -16.53 -28.45 26.79
C GLU A 82 -16.62 -28.69 28.31
N ALA A 83 -15.93 -27.87 29.10
CA ALA A 83 -15.99 -27.95 30.56
C ALA A 83 -17.37 -27.54 31.11
N GLU A 84 -18.02 -26.52 30.53
CA GLU A 84 -19.38 -26.12 30.86
C GLU A 84 -20.38 -27.25 30.56
N PHE A 85 -20.25 -27.89 29.41
CA PHE A 85 -21.08 -29.03 29.03
C PHE A 85 -20.88 -30.23 29.97
N ALA A 86 -19.63 -30.57 30.31
CA ALA A 86 -19.33 -31.63 31.25
C ALA A 86 -19.89 -31.35 32.65
N LEU A 87 -19.75 -30.11 33.14
CA LEU A 87 -20.31 -29.70 34.43
C LEU A 87 -21.84 -29.80 34.45
N LYS A 88 -22.49 -29.40 33.35
CA LYS A 88 -23.95 -29.54 33.19
C LYS A 88 -24.39 -31.00 33.26
N ASN A 89 -23.72 -31.89 32.53
CA ASN A 89 -24.04 -33.32 32.53
C ASN A 89 -23.86 -33.96 33.92
N ILE A 90 -22.83 -33.57 34.67
CA ILE A 90 -22.60 -34.06 36.03
C ILE A 90 -23.71 -33.59 36.96
N ARG A 91 -24.14 -32.32 36.86
CA ARG A 91 -25.28 -31.81 37.64
C ARG A 91 -26.58 -32.55 37.32
N GLU A 92 -26.88 -32.76 36.04
CA GLU A 92 -28.05 -33.54 35.61
C GLU A 92 -27.98 -35.00 36.08
N ALA A 93 -26.79 -35.60 36.15
CA ALA A 93 -26.61 -36.95 36.69
C ALA A 93 -26.78 -36.99 38.22
N MET A 94 -26.30 -35.97 38.94
CA MET A 94 -26.49 -35.83 40.39
C MET A 94 -27.96 -35.68 40.79
N GLU A 95 -28.77 -35.04 39.94
CA GLU A 95 -30.22 -34.93 40.15
C GLU A 95 -30.94 -36.29 40.02
N ARG A 96 -30.36 -37.23 39.26
CA ARG A 96 -30.95 -38.56 38.99
C ARG A 96 -30.40 -39.66 39.88
N VAL A 97 -29.18 -39.49 40.40
CA VAL A 97 -28.46 -40.47 41.23
C VAL A 97 -27.68 -39.69 42.29
N THR A 98 -27.75 -40.12 43.56
CA THR A 98 -26.89 -39.59 44.64
C THR A 98 -25.43 -39.93 44.37
N LEU A 99 -24.77 -39.08 43.57
CA LEU A 99 -23.34 -39.08 43.33
C LEU A 99 -22.63 -38.29 44.44
N ASP A 100 -21.40 -38.69 44.73
CA ASP A 100 -20.51 -37.99 45.66
C ASP A 100 -20.17 -36.56 45.14
N GLU A 101 -19.78 -35.65 46.02
CA GLU A 101 -19.48 -34.25 45.65
C GLU A 101 -18.15 -34.10 44.88
N GLY A 102 -17.26 -35.11 44.97
CA GLY A 102 -15.94 -35.09 44.34
C GLY A 102 -15.94 -34.82 42.83
N PRO A 103 -16.71 -35.57 42.00
CA PRO A 103 -16.84 -35.32 40.56
C PRO A 103 -17.33 -33.90 40.21
N LEU A 104 -18.26 -33.35 40.98
CA LEU A 104 -18.76 -31.98 40.77
C LEU A 104 -17.65 -30.96 41.05
N ASN A 105 -16.93 -31.11 42.16
CA ASN A 105 -15.83 -30.21 42.52
C ASN A 105 -14.68 -30.27 41.50
N ASN A 106 -14.35 -31.46 40.99
CA ASN A 106 -13.36 -31.63 39.93
C ASN A 106 -13.77 -30.95 38.62
N ALA A 107 -15.03 -31.07 38.22
CA ALA A 107 -15.56 -30.41 37.03
C ALA A 107 -15.58 -28.89 37.16
N GLN A 108 -15.94 -28.36 38.34
CA GLN A 108 -15.87 -26.92 38.64
C GLN A 108 -14.43 -26.41 38.59
N THR A 109 -13.49 -27.15 39.19
CA THR A 109 -12.06 -26.81 39.15
C THR A 109 -11.53 -26.75 37.73
N ARG A 110 -11.91 -27.73 36.89
CA ARG A 110 -11.55 -27.76 35.46
C ARG A 110 -12.15 -26.58 34.69
N LEU A 111 -13.42 -26.25 34.93
CA LEU A 111 -14.06 -25.08 34.31
C LEU A 111 -13.34 -23.79 34.69
N HIS A 112 -13.06 -23.58 35.98
CA HIS A 112 -12.33 -22.41 36.46
C HIS A 112 -10.90 -22.33 35.92
N HIS A 113 -10.23 -23.46 35.70
CA HIS A 113 -8.93 -23.49 35.02
C HIS A 113 -9.06 -22.95 33.58
N TRP A 114 -9.95 -23.52 32.76
CA TRP A 114 -10.14 -23.07 31.37
C TRP A 114 -10.61 -21.62 31.24
N GLN A 115 -11.49 -21.17 32.15
CA GLN A 115 -11.92 -19.77 32.18
C GLN A 115 -10.74 -18.82 32.46
N ARG A 116 -9.87 -19.16 33.42
CA ARG A 116 -8.67 -18.36 33.71
C ARG A 116 -7.72 -18.31 32.51
N GLU A 117 -7.44 -19.45 31.89
CA GLU A 117 -6.60 -19.53 30.69
C GLU A 117 -7.17 -18.67 29.55
N PHE A 118 -8.48 -18.79 29.29
CA PHE A 118 -9.15 -17.99 28.25
C PHE A 118 -9.05 -16.49 28.53
N VAL A 119 -9.25 -16.06 29.77
CA VAL A 119 -9.13 -14.65 30.16
C VAL A 119 -7.70 -14.15 29.98
N GLN A 120 -6.70 -14.92 30.39
CA GLN A 120 -5.29 -14.55 30.24
C GLN A 120 -4.91 -14.38 28.76
N VAL A 121 -5.27 -15.34 27.90
CA VAL A 121 -5.01 -15.26 26.46
C VAL A 121 -5.74 -14.08 25.83
N SER A 122 -7.00 -13.83 26.21
CA SER A 122 -7.79 -12.70 25.69
C SER A 122 -7.19 -11.35 26.06
N GLN A 123 -6.74 -11.20 27.31
CA GLN A 123 -6.04 -9.98 27.75
C GLN A 123 -4.71 -9.79 27.00
N ARG A 124 -3.97 -10.87 26.77
CA ARG A 124 -2.70 -10.80 26.01
C ARG A 124 -2.95 -10.40 24.56
N LEU A 125 -3.95 -11.02 23.90
CA LEU A 125 -4.34 -10.69 22.54
C LEU A 125 -4.76 -9.22 22.41
N SER A 126 -5.60 -8.73 23.33
CA SER A 126 -6.03 -7.32 23.33
C SER A 126 -4.85 -6.34 23.44
N ARG A 127 -3.82 -6.65 24.25
CA ARG A 127 -2.60 -5.84 24.32
C ARG A 127 -1.83 -5.84 23.00
N LEU A 128 -1.66 -7.01 22.39
CA LEU A 128 -0.97 -7.12 21.09
C LEU A 128 -1.73 -6.38 19.99
N GLU A 129 -3.05 -6.49 19.95
CA GLU A 129 -3.88 -5.74 18.99
C GLU A 129 -3.79 -4.23 19.23
N SER A 130 -3.72 -3.79 20.49
CA SER A 130 -3.48 -2.38 20.80
C SER A 130 -2.09 -1.91 20.35
N ASP A 131 -1.06 -2.73 20.55
CA ASP A 131 0.31 -2.43 20.13
C ASP A 131 0.42 -2.36 18.59
N LEU A 132 -0.24 -3.29 17.89
CA LEU A 132 -0.33 -3.28 16.43
C LEU A 132 -1.08 -2.02 15.94
N GLY A 133 -2.13 -1.61 16.63
CA GLY A 133 -2.85 -0.37 16.36
C GLY A 133 -1.98 0.88 16.45
N LEU A 134 -0.95 0.89 17.30
CA LEU A 134 0.01 2.00 17.39
C LEU A 134 0.99 2.05 16.21
N MET A 135 1.15 0.93 15.48
CA MET A 135 2.02 0.81 14.31
C MET A 135 1.28 1.04 12.99
N ALA A 136 -0.05 1.16 13.03
CA ALA A 136 -0.89 1.31 11.86
C ALA A 136 -0.61 2.61 11.07
N TRP A 137 -0.87 2.56 9.75
CA TRP A 137 -0.72 3.73 8.89
C TRP A 137 -1.74 4.81 9.22
N ASP A 138 -1.28 6.05 9.27
CA ASP A 138 -2.11 7.24 9.48
C ASP A 138 -1.72 8.36 8.50
N PRO A 139 -2.62 9.33 8.22
CA PRO A 139 -2.30 10.46 7.31
C PRO A 139 -1.14 11.36 7.78
N ALA A 140 -0.81 11.36 9.07
CA ALA A 140 0.34 12.11 9.58
C ALA A 140 1.67 11.53 9.08
N GLN A 141 1.74 10.22 8.81
CA GLN A 141 2.88 9.61 8.14
C GLN A 141 3.01 10.04 6.67
N ASP A 142 1.91 10.30 5.94
CA ASP A 142 2.00 10.92 4.61
C ASP A 142 2.59 12.33 4.70
N THR A 143 2.26 13.11 5.75
CA THR A 143 2.86 14.43 5.99
C THR A 143 4.36 14.34 6.24
N ALA A 144 4.79 13.44 7.12
CA ALA A 144 6.21 13.24 7.40
C ALA A 144 6.98 12.72 6.18
N ALA A 145 6.39 11.82 5.41
CA ALA A 145 6.96 11.33 4.15
C ALA A 145 7.12 12.45 3.12
N LEU A 146 6.14 13.33 2.99
CA LEU A 146 6.18 14.47 2.07
C LEU A 146 7.29 15.46 2.45
N ILE A 147 7.43 15.77 3.74
CA ILE A 147 8.50 16.63 4.26
C ILE A 147 9.86 15.99 3.99
N LEU A 148 10.01 14.70 4.30
CA LEU A 148 11.27 13.96 4.07
C LEU A 148 11.62 13.92 2.59
N TYR A 149 10.64 13.67 1.71
CA TYR A 149 10.83 13.68 0.28
C TYR A 149 11.29 15.08 -0.21
N ALA A 150 10.60 16.13 0.21
CA ALA A 150 10.94 17.52 -0.14
C ALA A 150 12.30 17.97 0.38
N ASP A 151 12.75 17.45 1.53
CA ASP A 151 14.07 17.75 2.09
C ASP A 151 15.20 17.08 1.31
N THR A 152 14.93 15.93 0.70
CA THR A 152 15.92 15.23 -0.13
C THR A 152 16.05 15.83 -1.53
N PHE A 153 15.00 16.49 -2.04
CA PHE A 153 14.83 17.01 -3.40
C PHE A 153 16.02 17.79 -4.00
N ARG A 154 16.88 18.41 -3.18
CA ARG A 154 18.08 19.15 -3.66
C ARG A 154 19.41 18.46 -3.39
N ARG A 155 19.41 17.38 -2.62
CA ARG A 155 20.62 16.69 -2.15
C ARG A 155 20.80 15.35 -2.84
N ARG A 156 19.71 14.62 -3.07
CA ARG A 156 19.67 13.33 -3.76
C ARG A 156 18.27 13.08 -4.30
N TYR A 157 18.20 12.34 -5.40
CA TYR A 157 16.92 11.75 -5.80
C TYR A 157 16.55 10.63 -4.83
N MET A 158 15.36 10.69 -4.25
CA MET A 158 14.75 9.61 -3.46
C MET A 158 13.37 9.33 -4.04
N ALA A 159 13.02 8.07 -4.25
CA ALA A 159 11.68 7.75 -4.73
C ALA A 159 10.61 8.18 -3.68
N PRO A 160 9.44 8.66 -4.09
CA PRO A 160 8.34 8.98 -3.16
C PRO A 160 7.93 7.76 -2.29
N SER A 161 8.00 6.54 -2.85
CA SER A 161 7.75 5.30 -2.10
C SER A 161 8.79 5.08 -1.00
N ALA A 162 10.07 5.34 -1.28
CA ALA A 162 11.15 5.26 -0.30
C ALA A 162 10.91 6.22 0.87
N ALA A 163 10.50 7.46 0.59
CA ALA A 163 10.18 8.43 1.65
C ALA A 163 9.01 7.98 2.54
N ARG A 164 7.95 7.42 1.94
CA ARG A 164 6.84 6.80 2.68
C ARG A 164 7.28 5.63 3.53
N ALA A 165 8.12 4.74 2.98
CA ALA A 165 8.64 3.59 3.72
C ALA A 165 9.49 4.01 4.91
N LEU A 166 10.28 5.08 4.79
CA LEU A 166 11.04 5.61 5.93
C LEU A 166 10.13 6.17 7.02
N ALA A 167 9.11 6.94 6.66
CA ALA A 167 8.11 7.41 7.62
C ALA A 167 7.39 6.22 8.30
N ALA A 168 7.03 5.20 7.51
CA ALA A 168 6.44 3.96 8.02
C ALA A 168 7.37 3.23 9.00
N ALA A 169 8.66 3.13 8.67
CA ALA A 169 9.65 2.44 9.48
C ALA A 169 9.87 3.15 10.81
N GLN A 170 9.96 4.47 10.79
CA GLN A 170 10.04 5.30 11.99
C GLN A 170 8.81 5.11 12.88
N ARG A 171 7.61 5.04 12.31
CA ARG A 171 6.37 4.76 13.06
C ARG A 171 6.43 3.41 13.77
N VAL A 172 6.81 2.35 13.07
CA VAL A 172 6.83 0.98 13.62
C VAL A 172 7.90 0.82 14.69
N LEU A 173 9.12 1.28 14.42
CA LEU A 173 10.26 1.06 15.32
C LEU A 173 10.24 1.98 16.54
N GLN A 174 9.90 3.25 16.33
CA GLN A 174 9.96 4.25 17.39
C GLN A 174 8.61 4.46 18.07
N GLN A 175 7.54 3.83 17.56
CA GLN A 175 6.15 4.01 18.02
C GLN A 175 5.73 5.48 18.13
N ARG A 176 6.43 6.38 17.43
CA ARG A 176 6.20 7.82 17.49
C ARG A 176 4.87 8.14 16.85
N ARG A 177 3.92 8.65 17.61
CA ARG A 177 2.74 9.29 17.02
C ARG A 177 3.23 10.54 16.31
N HIS A 178 3.09 10.55 14.98
CA HIS A 178 3.32 11.75 14.22
C HIS A 178 2.16 12.70 14.55
N THR A 179 2.41 13.68 15.40
CA THR A 179 1.40 14.68 15.79
C THR A 179 1.32 15.81 14.79
N GLN A 180 2.32 15.91 13.91
CA GLN A 180 2.40 16.95 12.91
C GLN A 180 1.55 16.56 11.69
N THR A 181 0.30 17.01 11.70
CA THR A 181 -0.65 16.88 10.59
C THR A 181 -0.60 18.08 9.64
N SER A 182 0.15 19.13 10.01
CA SER A 182 0.31 20.34 9.22
C SER A 182 1.80 20.62 8.96
N MET A 183 2.08 21.03 7.73
CA MET A 183 3.41 21.45 7.31
C MET A 183 3.69 22.88 7.74
N SER A 184 4.97 23.19 8.02
CA SER A 184 5.39 24.58 8.15
C SER A 184 5.33 25.29 6.79
N PRO A 185 5.21 26.63 6.73
CA PRO A 185 5.24 27.35 5.47
C PRO A 185 6.51 27.09 4.64
N VAL A 186 7.64 26.82 5.31
CA VAL A 186 8.91 26.48 4.67
C VAL A 186 8.81 25.12 3.99
N ASP A 187 8.26 24.12 4.68
CA ASP A 187 8.09 22.77 4.15
C ASP A 187 7.09 22.77 2.99
N THR A 188 5.97 23.50 3.14
CA THR A 188 5.00 23.70 2.06
C THR A 188 5.68 24.30 0.83
N GLY A 189 6.50 25.34 0.99
CA GLY A 189 7.25 25.92 -0.12
C GLY A 189 8.20 24.94 -0.80
N ARG A 190 8.88 24.06 -0.05
CA ARG A 190 9.75 23.01 -0.62
C ARG A 190 8.95 21.96 -1.37
N VAL A 191 7.82 21.53 -0.82
CA VAL A 191 6.92 20.56 -1.45
C VAL A 191 6.37 21.11 -2.76
N MET A 192 5.94 22.38 -2.78
CA MET A 192 5.47 23.04 -4.01
C MET A 192 6.57 23.10 -5.08
N GLN A 193 7.81 23.39 -4.71
CA GLN A 193 8.94 23.38 -5.65
C GLN A 193 9.19 21.99 -6.23
N MET A 194 9.11 20.96 -5.39
CA MET A 194 9.25 19.57 -5.82
C MET A 194 8.08 19.10 -6.69
N ALA A 195 6.86 19.57 -6.41
CA ALA A 195 5.68 19.36 -7.26
C ALA A 195 5.89 20.00 -8.63
N SER A 196 6.34 21.24 -8.68
CA SER A 196 6.71 21.93 -9.93
C SER A 196 7.72 21.13 -10.74
N TRP A 197 8.81 20.69 -10.12
CA TRP A 197 9.82 19.90 -10.80
C TRP A 197 9.29 18.55 -11.32
N SER A 198 8.46 17.87 -10.53
CA SER A 198 7.87 16.59 -10.96
C SER A 198 6.95 16.78 -12.17
N MET A 199 6.18 17.87 -12.20
CA MET A 199 5.37 18.23 -13.37
C MET A 199 6.24 18.53 -14.59
N ASP A 200 7.35 19.26 -14.42
CA ASP A 200 8.28 19.54 -15.51
C ASP A 200 8.90 18.24 -16.07
N GLN A 201 9.25 17.27 -15.21
CA GLN A 201 9.75 15.97 -15.67
C GLN A 201 8.70 15.21 -16.50
N LEU A 202 7.43 15.21 -16.07
CA LEU A 202 6.34 14.59 -16.81
C LEU A 202 6.11 15.29 -18.16
N ARG A 203 6.18 16.62 -18.18
CA ARG A 203 6.03 17.42 -19.40
C ARG A 203 7.17 17.16 -20.38
N ILE A 204 8.42 17.15 -19.91
CA ILE A 204 9.59 16.83 -20.76
C ILE A 204 9.45 15.43 -21.37
N ALA A 205 9.00 14.44 -20.58
CA ALA A 205 8.74 13.10 -21.08
C ALA A 205 7.62 13.10 -22.14
N ASN A 206 6.55 13.85 -21.90
CA ASN A 206 5.44 13.99 -22.83
C ASN A 206 5.87 14.62 -24.17
N ASP A 207 6.64 15.71 -24.11
CA ASP A 207 7.12 16.42 -25.29
C ASP A 207 8.13 15.58 -26.09
N TRP A 208 8.99 14.81 -25.40
CA TRP A 208 9.87 13.84 -26.04
C TRP A 208 9.10 12.75 -26.78
N LEU A 209 8.04 12.18 -26.16
CA LEU A 209 7.19 11.17 -26.80
C LEU A 209 6.44 11.71 -28.01
N LYS A 210 5.91 12.95 -27.94
CA LYS A 210 5.25 13.61 -29.09
C LYS A 210 6.19 13.81 -30.28
N GLY A 211 7.48 13.98 -30.02
CA GLY A 211 8.51 14.13 -31.04
C GLY A 211 8.91 12.83 -31.74
N GLN A 212 8.47 11.67 -31.25
CA GLN A 212 8.78 10.38 -31.86
C GLN A 212 7.78 9.99 -32.94
N ALA A 213 8.30 9.46 -34.05
CA ALA A 213 7.47 8.92 -35.11
C ALA A 213 7.05 7.47 -34.80
N GLY A 214 5.74 7.21 -34.88
CA GLY A 214 5.17 5.85 -34.79
C GLY A 214 4.83 5.39 -33.38
N PRO A 215 4.46 4.11 -33.22
CA PRO A 215 4.04 3.58 -31.94
C PRO A 215 5.19 3.46 -30.92
N VAL A 216 5.11 4.25 -29.87
CA VAL A 216 6.09 4.26 -28.78
C VAL A 216 5.62 3.39 -27.62
N ARG A 217 6.43 2.41 -27.25
CA ARG A 217 6.27 1.69 -25.98
C ARG A 217 6.89 2.51 -24.84
N PRO A 218 6.23 2.61 -23.67
CA PRO A 218 6.82 3.31 -22.54
C PRO A 218 8.11 2.60 -22.11
N ASP A 219 9.19 3.37 -22.06
CA ASP A 219 10.48 2.94 -21.52
C ASP A 219 10.44 2.84 -19.98
N ALA A 220 11.51 2.30 -19.38
CA ALA A 220 11.59 2.14 -17.93
C ALA A 220 11.43 3.49 -17.20
N ARG A 221 12.07 4.55 -17.71
CA ARG A 221 12.03 5.88 -17.12
C ARG A 221 10.63 6.47 -17.09
N THR A 222 9.86 6.34 -18.18
CA THR A 222 8.47 6.84 -18.22
C THR A 222 7.58 6.09 -17.24
N LYS A 223 7.78 4.77 -17.09
CA LYS A 223 7.05 3.97 -16.10
C LYS A 223 7.39 4.38 -14.67
N ASP A 224 8.67 4.60 -14.37
CA ASP A 224 9.12 5.06 -13.06
C ASP A 224 8.52 6.44 -12.74
N LEU A 225 8.54 7.38 -13.69
CA LEU A 225 7.92 8.71 -13.52
C LEU A 225 6.42 8.63 -13.21
N LEU A 226 5.68 7.78 -13.93
CA LEU A 226 4.24 7.59 -13.70
C LEU A 226 3.96 6.95 -12.34
N ARG A 227 4.76 5.96 -11.93
CA ARG A 227 4.66 5.32 -10.61
C ARG A 227 4.93 6.33 -9.49
N ASP A 228 6.04 7.04 -9.60
CA ASP A 228 6.48 7.98 -8.58
C ASP A 228 5.50 9.17 -8.47
N ALA A 229 4.97 9.66 -9.60
CA ALA A 229 3.92 10.68 -9.61
C ALA A 229 2.62 10.23 -8.94
N ALA A 230 2.20 8.96 -9.12
CA ALA A 230 1.01 8.43 -8.46
C ALA A 230 1.16 8.43 -6.93
N VAL A 231 2.32 7.96 -6.43
CA VAL A 231 2.63 7.93 -5.00
C VAL A 231 2.70 9.35 -4.44
N PHE A 232 3.37 10.27 -5.14
CA PHE A 232 3.51 11.66 -4.72
C PHE A 232 2.16 12.38 -4.66
N MET A 233 1.33 12.21 -5.68
CA MET A 233 -0.02 12.76 -5.73
C MET A 233 -0.88 12.27 -4.57
N ASP A 234 -0.83 10.97 -4.24
CA ASP A 234 -1.56 10.43 -3.09
C ASP A 234 -1.09 11.08 -1.77
N MET A 235 0.20 11.41 -1.63
CA MET A 235 0.69 12.11 -0.44
C MET A 235 0.11 13.53 -0.40
N LEU A 236 0.18 14.27 -1.51
CA LEU A 236 -0.36 15.63 -1.61
C LEU A 236 -1.86 15.68 -1.27
N LYS A 237 -2.65 14.73 -1.78
CA LYS A 237 -4.08 14.60 -1.46
C LYS A 237 -4.31 14.36 0.04
N ASN A 238 -3.56 13.43 0.64
CA ASN A 238 -3.70 13.11 2.07
C ASN A 238 -3.25 14.25 2.99
N THR A 239 -2.39 15.16 2.49
CA THR A 239 -1.95 16.36 3.21
C THR A 239 -2.72 17.62 2.84
N ASN A 240 -3.85 17.50 2.14
CA ASN A 240 -4.71 18.61 1.73
C ASN A 240 -4.05 19.66 0.80
N MET A 241 -3.03 19.25 0.03
CA MET A 241 -2.40 20.05 -1.04
C MET A 241 -3.07 19.71 -2.39
N LEU A 242 -4.37 20.02 -2.47
CA LEU A 242 -5.21 19.57 -3.58
C LEU A 242 -4.85 20.24 -4.91
N GLY A 243 -4.46 21.52 -4.90
CA GLY A 243 -4.08 22.24 -6.11
C GLY A 243 -2.85 21.63 -6.79
N GLU A 244 -1.81 21.34 -6.01
CA GLU A 244 -0.60 20.69 -6.50
C GLU A 244 -0.89 19.25 -6.97
N ALA A 245 -1.76 18.53 -6.26
CA ALA A 245 -2.18 17.19 -6.66
C ALA A 245 -2.95 17.19 -7.99
N GLU A 246 -3.82 18.17 -8.22
CA GLU A 246 -4.59 18.32 -9.46
C GLU A 246 -3.69 18.65 -10.66
N LEU A 247 -2.75 19.58 -10.49
CA LEU A 247 -1.80 19.92 -11.55
C LEU A 247 -0.90 18.72 -11.91
N LEU A 248 -0.45 17.96 -10.90
CA LEU A 248 0.33 16.75 -11.13
C LEU A 248 -0.51 15.67 -11.84
N GLN A 249 -1.78 15.51 -11.47
CA GLN A 249 -2.71 14.60 -12.15
C GLN A 249 -2.87 14.97 -13.63
N GLN A 250 -3.05 16.26 -13.95
CA GLN A 250 -3.18 16.72 -15.34
C GLN A 250 -1.95 16.35 -16.17
N ALA A 251 -0.74 16.58 -15.64
CA ALA A 251 0.51 16.21 -16.33
C ALA A 251 0.63 14.69 -16.55
N VAL A 252 0.21 13.89 -15.57
CA VAL A 252 0.16 12.41 -15.69
C VAL A 252 -0.84 11.99 -16.78
N ASP A 253 -2.03 12.57 -16.79
CA ASP A 253 -3.10 12.24 -17.74
C ASP A 253 -2.69 12.58 -19.17
N GLU A 254 -2.02 13.72 -19.37
CA GLU A 254 -1.47 14.10 -20.68
C GLU A 254 -0.42 13.11 -21.18
N LEU A 255 0.52 12.71 -20.32
CA LEU A 255 1.57 11.75 -20.65
C LEU A 255 0.96 10.37 -20.99
N GLN A 256 0.01 9.91 -20.19
CA GLN A 256 -0.71 8.67 -20.45
C GLN A 256 -1.50 8.75 -21.76
N ALA A 257 -2.20 9.85 -22.04
CA ALA A 257 -2.93 10.04 -23.27
C ALA A 257 -2.02 9.96 -24.51
N THR A 258 -0.82 10.54 -24.43
CA THR A 258 0.19 10.43 -25.50
C THR A 258 0.63 8.98 -25.70
N LEU A 259 0.92 8.24 -24.62
CA LEU A 259 1.27 6.81 -24.69
C LEU A 259 0.14 5.96 -25.28
N TRP A 260 -1.12 6.27 -24.98
CA TRP A 260 -2.27 5.57 -25.56
C TRP A 260 -2.43 5.85 -27.05
N ARG A 261 -2.23 7.10 -27.48
CA ARG A 261 -2.29 7.48 -28.90
C ARG A 261 -1.15 6.83 -29.70
N SER A 262 0.04 6.73 -29.11
CA SER A 262 1.15 6.02 -29.73
C SER A 262 0.95 4.49 -29.67
N GLY A 263 0.25 3.93 -28.69
CA GLY A 263 0.08 2.48 -28.54
C GLY A 263 -1.17 1.86 -29.20
N GLY A 264 -2.06 2.65 -29.81
CA GLY A 264 -3.36 2.18 -30.31
C GLY A 264 -3.32 1.29 -31.56
N PRO A 265 -4.43 0.59 -31.90
CA PRO A 265 -4.51 -0.29 -33.07
C PRO A 265 -4.24 0.44 -34.41
N GLU A 266 -4.48 1.75 -34.49
CA GLU A 266 -4.09 2.58 -35.65
C GLU A 266 -2.57 2.78 -35.74
N ALA A 267 -1.85 2.88 -34.62
CA ALA A 267 -0.39 2.97 -34.65
C ALA A 267 0.26 1.62 -35.01
N ALA A 268 -0.38 0.51 -34.62
CA ALA A 268 0.01 -0.83 -35.06
C ALA A 268 -0.27 -1.08 -36.55
N SER A 269 -1.37 -0.57 -37.10
CA SER A 269 -1.67 -0.65 -38.54
C SER A 269 -0.73 0.22 -39.37
N VAL A 270 -0.33 1.39 -38.87
CA VAL A 270 0.68 2.27 -39.52
C VAL A 270 2.08 1.64 -39.47
N ALA A 271 2.48 1.05 -38.35
CA ALA A 271 3.77 0.34 -38.26
C ALA A 271 3.83 -0.88 -39.18
N THR A 272 2.75 -1.66 -39.27
CA THR A 272 2.67 -2.80 -40.19
C THR A 272 2.62 -2.37 -41.65
N ALA A 273 1.97 -1.25 -41.98
CA ALA A 273 2.00 -0.69 -43.33
C ALA A 273 3.40 -0.18 -43.73
N ALA A 274 4.08 0.52 -42.83
CA ALA A 274 5.44 1.01 -43.04
C ALA A 274 6.46 -0.14 -43.21
N GLU A 275 6.30 -1.23 -42.45
CA GLU A 275 7.15 -2.42 -42.55
C GLU A 275 6.89 -3.21 -43.86
N GLN A 276 5.66 -3.22 -44.35
CA GLN A 276 5.31 -3.81 -45.66
C GLN A 276 5.83 -2.98 -46.84
N ASP A 277 5.76 -1.65 -46.77
CA ASP A 277 6.30 -0.77 -47.81
C ASP A 277 7.85 -0.81 -47.86
N SER A 278 8.50 -0.89 -46.71
CA SER A 278 9.96 -1.06 -46.63
C SER A 278 10.43 -2.37 -47.30
N ARG A 279 9.70 -3.48 -47.07
CA ARG A 279 9.98 -4.77 -47.71
C ARG A 279 9.64 -4.81 -49.21
N LYS A 280 8.74 -3.95 -49.69
CA LYS A 280 8.47 -3.80 -51.13
C LYS A 280 9.58 -3.01 -51.84
N LEU A 281 10.10 -1.97 -51.18
CA LEU A 281 11.23 -1.16 -51.70
C LEU A 281 12.52 -1.98 -51.81
N GLU A 282 12.81 -2.85 -50.84
CA GLU A 282 13.96 -3.77 -50.91
C GLU A 282 13.82 -4.81 -52.04
N ARG A 283 12.60 -5.23 -52.38
CA ARG A 283 12.34 -6.17 -53.49
C ARG A 283 12.32 -5.51 -54.87
N GLN A 284 12.28 -4.19 -54.93
CA GLN A 284 12.27 -3.41 -56.19
C GLN A 284 13.64 -2.82 -56.54
N SER A 285 14.68 -3.10 -55.77
CA SER A 285 16.07 -2.80 -56.13
C SER A 285 16.72 -4.03 -56.76
N PRO A 286 16.61 -4.26 -58.08
CA PRO A 286 17.40 -5.30 -58.73
C PRO A 286 18.87 -4.87 -58.69
N SER A 287 19.69 -5.73 -58.10
CA SER A 287 21.14 -5.72 -58.22
C SER A 287 21.55 -5.53 -59.67
N GLN A 288 22.19 -4.39 -59.95
CA GLN A 288 23.06 -4.20 -61.11
C GLN A 288 24.43 -4.79 -60.80
#